data_AF-A0A0F9EK05-F1
#
_entry.id   AF-A0A0F9EK05-F1
#
_cell.length_a   1.000
_cell.length_b   1.000
_cell.length_c   1.000
_cell.angle_alpha   90.00
_cell.angle_beta   90.00
_cell.angle_gamma   90.00
#
_symmetry.space_group_name_H-M   'P 1'
#
loop_
_entity.id
_entity.type
_entity.pdbx_description
1 polymer ?
#
loop_
_entity_poly.entity_id
_entity_poly.type
_entity_poly.pdbx_seq_one_letter_code
_entity_poly.pdbx_strand_id
1 'polypeptide(L)' 'MKIQGRELSINHHCLDKVTYVPGHVKGNAGHPDCQQGVIISWNDTVVKVLYCDGRTVQSTDPDDLVWG' A
#
# COMPACT_ATOMS: atom_id res chain seq x y z
N MET A 1 5.12 -8.73 -8.59
CA MET A 1 4.66 -8.11 -7.33
C MET A 1 3.13 -8.22 -7.23
N LYS A 2 2.57 -8.51 -6.04
CA LYS A 2 1.12 -8.66 -5.84
C LYS A 2 0.65 -7.98 -4.55
N ILE A 3 -0.50 -7.29 -4.59
CA ILE A 3 -1.18 -6.75 -3.40
C ILE A 3 -2.51 -7.50 -3.26
N GLN A 4 -2.76 -8.14 -2.11
CA GLN A 4 -3.93 -9.02 -1.89
C GLN A 4 -4.12 -10.07 -3.01
N GLY A 5 -3.02 -10.65 -3.50
CA GLY A 5 -3.05 -11.64 -4.59
C GLY A 5 -3.29 -11.05 -5.99
N ARG A 6 -3.58 -9.75 -6.12
CA ARG A 6 -3.71 -9.04 -7.41
C ARG A 6 -2.35 -8.54 -7.89
N GLU A 7 -2.00 -8.87 -9.14
CA GLU A 7 -0.72 -8.48 -9.73
C GLU A 7 -0.64 -7.00 -10.07
N LEU A 8 0.48 -6.35 -9.71
CA LEU A 8 0.76 -4.97 -10.08
C LEU A 8 1.26 -4.90 -11.53
N SER A 9 0.74 -3.92 -12.25
CA SER A 9 1.07 -3.62 -13.64
C SER A 9 1.31 -2.13 -13.80
N ILE A 10 2.46 -1.77 -14.37
CA ILE A 10 2.96 -0.38 -14.46
C ILE A 10 1.97 0.52 -15.19
N ASN A 11 1.29 -0.03 -16.19
CA ASN A 11 0.35 0.72 -17.02
C ASN A 11 -1.00 1.01 -16.34
N HIS A 12 -1.27 0.41 -15.18
CA HIS A 12 -2.61 0.48 -14.57
C HIS A 12 -2.63 0.92 -13.10
N HIS A 13 -1.56 0.67 -12.33
CA HIS A 13 -1.64 0.77 -10.87
C HIS A 13 -0.83 1.91 -10.25
N CYS A 14 -0.22 2.77 -11.07
CA CYS A 14 0.37 4.01 -10.56
C CYS A 14 -0.76 4.97 -10.16
N LEU A 15 -0.63 5.59 -8.98
CA LEU A 15 -1.61 6.47 -8.32
C LEU A 15 -2.87 5.78 -7.79
N ASP A 16 -2.95 4.45 -7.86
CA ASP A 16 -4.03 3.69 -7.23
C ASP A 16 -3.95 3.83 -5.71
N LYS A 17 -5.13 3.91 -5.09
CA LYS A 17 -5.27 4.02 -3.64
C LYS A 17 -4.98 2.67 -2.97
N VAL A 18 -4.22 2.74 -1.90
CA VAL A 18 -3.94 1.62 -1.01
C VAL A 18 -4.05 2.08 0.44
N THR A 19 -4.34 1.14 1.32
CA THR A 19 -4.30 1.33 2.77
C THR A 19 -3.26 0.38 3.35
N TYR A 20 -2.33 0.94 4.12
CA TYR A 20 -1.44 0.15 4.95
C TYR A 20 -2.19 -0.35 6.18
N VAL A 21 -2.07 -1.65 6.43
CA VAL A 21 -2.77 -2.38 7.49
C VAL A 21 -1.72 -3.15 8.29
N PRO A 22 -1.25 -2.60 9.42
CA PRO A 22 -0.20 -3.26 10.19
C PRO A 22 -0.64 -4.61 10.76
N GLY A 23 0.29 -5.56 10.86
CA GLY A 23 -0.03 -6.94 11.28
C GLY A 23 -0.79 -7.06 12.61
N HIS A 24 -0.56 -6.15 13.57
CA HIS A 24 -1.28 -6.17 14.85
C HIS A 24 -2.77 -5.86 14.74
N VAL A 25 -3.21 -5.17 13.67
CA VAL A 25 -4.62 -4.84 13.46
C VAL A 25 -5.40 -5.95 12.74
N LYS A 26 -4.76 -7.09 12.44
CA LYS A 26 -5.39 -8.31 11.90
C LYS A 26 -6.32 -8.08 10.70
N GLY A 27 -5.91 -7.22 9.76
CA GLY A 27 -6.71 -6.93 8.57
C GLY A 27 -7.80 -5.87 8.76
N ASN A 28 -7.91 -5.23 9.93
CA ASN A 28 -8.86 -4.14 10.15
C ASN A 28 -8.39 -2.84 9.48
N ALA A 29 -8.72 -2.66 8.20
CA ALA A 29 -8.38 -1.47 7.42
C ALA A 29 -9.02 -0.16 7.95
N GLY A 30 -9.98 -0.24 8.88
CA GLY A 30 -10.57 0.92 9.56
C GLY A 30 -9.89 1.28 10.89
N HIS A 31 -8.81 0.60 11.27
CA HIS A 31 -8.10 0.88 12.51
C HIS A 31 -7.39 2.26 12.44
N PRO A 32 -7.32 3.05 13.53
CA PRO A 32 -6.64 4.35 13.54
C PRO A 32 -5.16 4.31 13.13
N ASP A 33 -4.51 3.18 13.35
CA ASP A 33 -3.10 2.94 12.95
C ASP A 33 -2.94 2.61 11.46
N CYS A 34 -4.05 2.43 10.72
CA CYS A 34 -4.01 2.23 9.28
C CYS A 34 -3.77 3.56 8.57
N GLN A 35 -2.97 3.52 7.50
CA GLN A 35 -2.57 4.73 6.79
C GLN A 35 -2.92 4.62 5.31
N GLN A 36 -3.71 5.59 4.83
CA GLN A 36 -4.07 5.68 3.42
C GLN A 36 -2.94 6.32 2.61
N GLY A 37 -2.76 5.84 1.38
CA GLY A 37 -1.80 6.39 0.45
C GLY A 37 -2.08 6.00 -1.00
N VAL A 38 -1.19 6.40 -1.89
CA VAL A 38 -1.22 6.05 -3.30
C VAL A 38 0.08 5.41 -3.75
N ILE A 39 0.00 4.44 -4.65
CA ILE A 39 1.18 3.78 -5.21
C ILE A 39 1.92 4.77 -6.13
N ILE A 40 3.21 4.95 -5.92
CA ILE A 40 4.05 5.81 -6.77
C ILE A 40 4.95 4.98 -7.69
N SER A 41 5.48 3.87 -7.18
CA SER A 41 6.30 2.91 -7.91
C SER A 41 6.45 1.63 -7.09
N TRP A 42 7.02 0.58 -7.67
CA TRP A 42 7.34 -0.65 -6.96
C TRP A 42 8.54 -1.33 -7.64
N ASN A 43 9.13 -2.29 -6.95
CA ASN A 43 10.10 -3.22 -7.51
C ASN A 43 9.70 -4.66 -7.13
N ASP A 44 10.63 -5.61 -7.26
CA ASP A 44 10.35 -7.02 -6.98
C ASP A 44 10.10 -7.35 -5.50
N THR A 45 10.44 -6.42 -4.59
CA THR A 45 10.40 -6.64 -3.13
C THR A 45 9.47 -5.71 -2.37
N VAL A 46 9.32 -4.46 -2.80
CA VAL A 46 8.57 -3.44 -2.06
C VAL A 46 7.71 -2.57 -2.97
N VAL A 47 6.66 -2.01 -2.39
CA VAL A 47 5.80 -1.00 -3.01
C VAL A 47 6.12 0.36 -2.39
N LYS A 48 6.44 1.35 -3.20
CA LYS A 48 6.61 2.74 -2.74
C LYS A 48 5.26 3.44 -2.73
N VAL A 49 4.81 3.82 -1.55
CA VAL A 49 3.52 4.47 -1.31
C VAL A 49 3.76 5.90 -0.84
N LEU A 50 3.03 6.85 -1.42
CA LEU A 50 2.90 8.20 -0.89
C LEU A 50 1.74 8.21 0.10
N TYR A 51 2.04 8.27 1.38
CA TYR A 51 1.01 8.31 2.41
C TYR A 51 0.41 9.70 2.54
N CYS A 52 -0.91 9.75 2.68
CA CYS A 52 -1.67 11.00 2.79
C CYS A 52 -1.32 11.73 4.08
N ASP A 53 -1.21 10.98 5.18
CA ASP A 53 -0.74 11.52 6.45
C ASP A 53 0.79 11.67 6.43
N GLY A 54 1.28 12.86 6.77
CA GLY A 54 2.70 13.23 6.70
C GLY A 54 3.27 13.51 5.29
N ARG A 55 2.55 13.20 4.19
CA ARG A 55 3.00 13.40 2.79
C ARG A 55 4.39 12.80 2.53
N THR A 56 4.65 11.64 3.10
CA THR A 56 5.94 10.95 2.97
C THR A 56 5.84 9.79 2.00
N VAL A 57 6.91 9.56 1.25
CA VAL A 57 7.06 8.35 0.43
C VAL A 57 7.80 7.31 1.24
N GLN A 58 7.20 6.13 1.39
CA GLN A 58 7.80 5.02 2.13
C GLN A 58 7.75 3.73 1.32
N SER A 59 8.76 2.88 1.51
CA SER A 59 8.78 1.51 0.99
C SER A 59 8.01 0.62 1.95
N THR A 60 6.99 -0.06 1.44
CA THR A 60 6.06 -0.87 2.22
C THR A 60 6.05 -2.29 1.70
N ASP A 61 5.90 -3.25 2.61
CA ASP A 61 5.65 -4.63 2.24
C ASP A 61 4.29 -4.72 1.50
N PRO A 62 4.24 -5.34 0.31
CA PRO A 62 2.98 -5.57 -0.39
C PRO A 62 1.92 -6.34 0.42
N ASP A 63 2.32 -7.21 1.35
CA ASP A 63 1.41 -8.02 2.17
C ASP A 63 0.70 -7.19 3.26
N ASP A 64 1.29 -6.06 3.64
CA ASP A 64 0.69 -5.08 4.56
C ASP A 64 -0.22 -4.07 3.83
N LEU A 65 -0.39 -4.19 2.51
CA LEU A 65 -1.22 -3.29 1.71
C LEU A 65 -2.54 -3.95 1.32
N VAL A 66 -3.61 -3.16 1.40
CA VAL A 66 -4.91 -3.51 0.83
C VAL A 66 -5.35 -2.44 -0.16
N TRP A 67 -6.13 -2.84 -1.16
CA TRP A 67 -6.71 -1.89 -2.11
C TRP A 67 -7.74 -1.00 -1.40
N GLY A 68 -7.68 0.32 -1.67
CA GLY A 68 -8.53 1.34 -1.04
C GLY A 68 -9.61 1.91 -1.94
#